data_AF-A0A662JIG1-F1
#
_entry.id   AF-A0A662JIG1-F1
#
_cell.length_a   1.000
_cell.length_b   1.000
_cell.length_c   1.000
_cell.angle_alpha   90.00
_cell.angle_beta   90.00
_cell.angle_gamma   90.00
#
_symmetry.space_group_name_H-M   'P 1'
#
loop_
_entity.id
_entity.type
_entity.pdbx_description
1 polymer ?
#
loop_
_entity_poly.entity_id
_entity_poly.type
_entity_poly.pdbx_seq_one_letter_code
_entity_poly.pdbx_strand_id
1 'polypeptide(L)'
;MGAAAQEGVPEVYKMALKMKKNLIFLADLEDVLEVIKPSEVLLFVSKHHAKAEFKPDTVVEMLRRGEKVVLIFGGAEPGLTKRDLEKGQPVYVKVPGDIGPLGTMAIVLYLLYKGLTSRESP
;
A
#
# COMPACT_ATOMS: atom_id res chain seq x y z
N MET A 1 -10.49 -6.27 21.81
CA MET A 1 -10.11 -6.83 20.50
C MET A 1 -11.35 -7.43 19.87
N GLY A 2 -11.72 -7.02 18.66
CA GLY A 2 -12.97 -7.48 18.01
C GLY A 2 -12.85 -8.92 17.49
N ALA A 3 -13.96 -9.66 17.50
CA ALA A 3 -14.03 -11.05 17.06
C ALA A 3 -13.43 -11.28 15.65
N ALA A 4 -13.60 -10.32 14.73
CA ALA A 4 -13.03 -10.37 13.39
C ALA A 4 -11.49 -10.42 13.37
N ALA A 5 -10.81 -9.77 14.32
CA ALA A 5 -9.35 -9.83 14.43
C ALA A 5 -8.88 -11.16 15.04
N GLN A 6 -9.68 -11.75 15.94
CA GLN A 6 -9.35 -13.04 16.59
C GLN A 6 -9.48 -14.23 15.62
N GLU A 7 -10.41 -14.17 14.67
CA GLU A 7 -10.59 -15.23 13.67
C GLU A 7 -9.85 -14.94 12.35
N GLY A 8 -9.86 -13.69 11.90
CA GLY A 8 -9.30 -13.31 10.60
C GLY A 8 -7.77 -13.37 10.56
N VAL A 9 -7.08 -12.92 11.61
CA VAL A 9 -5.61 -12.91 11.65
C VAL A 9 -5.04 -14.33 11.53
N PRO A 10 -5.48 -15.33 12.32
CA PRO A 10 -5.02 -16.71 12.14
C PRO A 10 -5.30 -17.28 10.75
N GLU A 11 -6.46 -16.98 10.15
CA GLU A 11 -6.83 -17.57 8.86
C GLU A 11 -6.00 -17.00 7.71
N VAL A 12 -5.79 -15.68 7.68
CA VAL A 12 -4.92 -15.04 6.68
C VAL A 12 -3.47 -15.49 6.85
N TYR A 13 -3.00 -15.69 8.10
CA TYR A 13 -1.67 -16.22 8.36
C TYR A 13 -1.49 -17.66 7.83
N LYS A 14 -2.45 -18.56 8.08
CA LYS A 14 -2.44 -19.91 7.50
C LYS A 14 -2.40 -19.86 5.97
N MET A 15 -3.18 -18.97 5.35
CA MET A 15 -3.20 -18.81 3.90
C MET A 15 -1.84 -18.35 3.37
N ALA A 16 -1.22 -17.35 3.99
CA ALA A 16 0.10 -16.85 3.61
C ALA A 16 1.17 -17.95 3.68
N LEU A 17 1.16 -18.77 4.73
CA LEU A 17 2.06 -19.92 4.87
C LEU A 17 1.87 -20.94 3.74
N LYS A 18 0.62 -21.30 3.41
CA LYS A 18 0.31 -22.21 2.28
C LYS A 18 0.79 -21.65 0.94
N MET A 19 0.70 -20.34 0.75
CA MET A 19 1.11 -19.65 -0.48
C MET A 19 2.61 -19.30 -0.53
N LYS A 20 3.39 -19.59 0.51
CA LYS A 20 4.78 -19.16 0.68
C LYS A 20 4.94 -17.64 0.46
N LYS A 21 4.03 -16.86 1.04
CA LYS A 21 4.03 -15.39 1.00
C LYS A 21 4.37 -14.83 2.37
N ASN A 22 5.02 -13.67 2.37
CA ASN A 22 5.32 -12.93 3.59
C ASN A 22 4.06 -12.19 4.06
N LEU A 23 3.76 -12.30 5.34
CA LEU A 23 2.69 -11.56 6.01
C LEU A 23 3.17 -11.17 7.40
N ILE A 24 2.97 -9.91 7.76
CA ILE A 24 3.38 -9.36 9.06
C ILE A 24 2.22 -8.54 9.61
N PHE A 25 1.98 -8.67 10.92
CA PHE A 25 1.05 -7.84 11.67
C PHE A 25 1.87 -6.97 12.63
N LEU A 26 1.67 -5.65 12.56
CA LEU A 26 2.34 -4.65 13.39
C LEU A 26 1.29 -3.83 14.14
N ALA A 27 1.67 -3.15 15.22
CA ALA A 27 0.70 -2.45 16.06
C ALA A 27 0.15 -1.18 15.39
N ASP A 28 1.03 -0.43 14.73
CA ASP A 28 0.69 0.82 14.06
C ASP A 28 1.62 1.12 12.87
N LEU A 29 1.46 2.32 12.31
CA LEU A 29 2.23 2.78 11.17
C LEU A 29 3.67 3.14 11.56
N GLU A 30 3.91 3.59 12.79
CA GLU A 30 5.25 3.86 13.31
C GLU A 30 6.11 2.58 13.32
N ASP A 31 5.55 1.45 13.79
CA ASP A 31 6.19 0.13 13.73
C ASP A 31 6.56 -0.27 12.28
N VAL A 32 5.67 0.00 11.32
CA VAL A 32 5.93 -0.29 9.89
C VAL A 32 7.17 0.49 9.42
N LEU A 33 7.26 1.78 9.75
CA LEU A 33 8.38 2.61 9.34
C LEU A 33 9.69 2.18 10.02
N GLU A 34 9.64 1.80 11.29
CA GLU A 34 10.81 1.31 12.03
C GLU A 34 11.35 -0.02 11.46
N VAL A 35 10.46 -0.98 11.21
CA VAL A 35 10.83 -2.33 10.76
C VAL A 35 11.22 -2.32 9.28
N ILE A 36 10.43 -1.68 8.43
CA ILE A 36 10.65 -1.71 6.98
C ILE A 36 11.73 -0.71 6.56
N LYS A 37 11.90 0.42 7.27
CA LYS A 37 12.84 1.51 6.91
C LYS A 37 12.77 1.86 5.42
N PRO A 38 11.60 2.31 4.93
CA PRO A 38 11.40 2.60 3.51
C PRO A 38 12.10 3.89 3.07
N SER A 39 12.45 3.96 1.78
CA SER A 39 12.86 5.20 1.13
C SER A 39 11.67 6.12 0.83
N GLU A 40 10.48 5.56 0.69
CA GLU A 40 9.26 6.29 0.33
C GLU A 40 8.00 5.67 0.93
N VAL A 41 7.07 6.53 1.31
CA VAL A 41 5.81 6.15 1.98
C VAL A 41 4.67 6.87 1.28
N LEU A 42 3.85 6.11 0.55
CA LEU A 42 2.70 6.65 -0.19
C LEU A 42 1.40 6.27 0.53
N LEU A 43 0.61 7.28 0.91
CA LEU A 43 -0.69 7.08 1.54
C LEU A 43 -1.79 7.30 0.50
N PHE A 44 -2.50 6.23 0.14
CA PHE A 44 -3.57 6.29 -0.83
C PHE A 44 -4.87 6.76 -0.16
N VAL A 45 -5.31 7.94 -0.57
CA VAL A 45 -6.49 8.62 -0.03
C VAL A 45 -7.38 9.13 -1.16
N SER A 46 -8.61 9.52 -0.83
CA SER A 46 -9.49 10.19 -1.79
C SER A 46 -8.85 11.48 -2.33
N LYS A 47 -9.25 11.88 -3.54
CA LYS A 47 -8.69 13.06 -4.23
C LYS A 47 -8.74 14.34 -3.39
N HIS A 48 -9.75 14.49 -2.52
CA HIS A 48 -9.91 15.65 -1.66
C HIS A 48 -8.87 15.74 -0.52
N HIS A 49 -8.27 14.62 -0.15
CA HIS A 49 -7.25 14.52 0.91
C HIS A 49 -5.83 14.34 0.36
N ALA A 50 -5.69 14.11 -0.95
CA ALA A 50 -4.39 13.91 -1.59
C ALA A 50 -3.64 15.22 -1.85
N LYS A 51 -2.31 15.15 -1.83
CA LYS A 51 -1.42 16.25 -2.22
C LYS A 51 -0.92 16.13 -3.66
N ALA A 52 -0.96 14.93 -4.23
CA ALA A 52 -0.50 14.66 -5.59
C ALA A 52 -1.23 13.47 -6.23
N GLU A 53 -1.19 13.40 -7.57
CA GLU A 53 -1.58 12.20 -8.31
C GLU A 53 -0.48 11.13 -8.19
N PHE A 54 -0.87 9.87 -7.99
CA PHE A 54 0.05 8.74 -7.95
C PHE A 54 0.74 8.54 -9.30
N LYS A 55 2.07 8.45 -9.28
CA LYS A 55 2.92 8.24 -10.47
C LYS A 55 3.59 6.86 -10.40
N PRO A 56 3.04 5.84 -11.08
CA PRO A 56 3.60 4.49 -11.04
C PRO A 56 5.06 4.43 -11.51
N ASP A 57 5.41 5.18 -12.55
CA ASP A 57 6.76 5.15 -13.15
C ASP A 57 7.83 5.55 -12.13
N THR A 58 7.58 6.56 -11.30
CA THR A 58 8.49 6.99 -10.23
C THR A 58 8.76 5.87 -9.24
N VAL A 59 7.71 5.16 -8.79
CA VAL A 59 7.86 4.03 -7.87
C VAL A 59 8.58 2.86 -8.54
N VAL A 60 8.26 2.55 -9.80
CA VAL A 60 8.94 1.49 -10.56
C VAL A 60 10.45 1.76 -10.67
N GLU A 61 10.85 3.00 -10.90
CA GLU A 61 12.27 3.38 -10.92
C GLU A 61 12.95 3.20 -9.56
N MET A 62 12.29 3.58 -8.45
CA MET A 62 12.80 3.34 -7.09
C MET A 62 13.00 1.85 -6.82
N LEU A 63 12.00 1.02 -7.14
CA LEU A 63 12.07 -0.43 -6.97
C LEU A 63 13.22 -1.04 -7.79
N ARG A 64 13.45 -0.56 -9.02
CA ARG A 64 14.58 -0.99 -9.86
C ARG A 64 15.94 -0.63 -9.27
N ARG A 65 16.04 0.44 -8.49
CA ARG A 65 17.26 0.82 -7.76
C ARG A 65 17.43 0.04 -6.44
N GLY A 66 16.53 -0.90 -6.15
CA GLY A 66 16.56 -1.68 -4.90
C GLY A 66 16.03 -0.92 -3.69
N GLU A 67 15.33 0.21 -3.90
CA GLU A 67 14.73 0.97 -2.83
C GLU A 67 13.45 0.30 -2.30
N LYS A 68 13.15 0.53 -1.02
CA LYS A 68 11.94 0.02 -0.38
C LYS A 68 10.86 1.09 -0.39
N VAL A 69 9.70 0.77 -0.96
CA VAL A 69 8.54 1.67 -1.00
C VAL A 69 7.41 1.04 -0.21
N VAL A 70 6.81 1.79 0.70
CA VAL A 70 5.63 1.38 1.47
C VAL A 70 4.39 2.05 0.88
N LEU A 71 3.38 1.24 0.54
CA LEU A 71 2.10 1.67 0.00
C LEU A 71 1.02 1.44 1.05
N ILE A 72 0.34 2.49 1.48
CA ILE A 72 -0.63 2.45 2.59
C ILE A 72 -2.04 2.66 2.05
N PHE A 73 -2.93 1.73 2.39
CA PHE A 73 -4.34 1.77 2.04
C PHE A 73 -5.16 1.71 3.33
N GLY A 74 -6.07 2.67 3.54
CA GLY A 74 -6.95 2.68 4.72
C GLY A 74 -7.97 1.54 4.66
N GLY A 75 -8.21 0.84 5.78
CA GLY A 75 -9.13 -0.31 5.83
C GLY A 75 -10.62 0.03 5.74
N ALA A 76 -10.98 1.30 5.93
CA ALA A 76 -12.33 1.86 5.84
C ALA A 76 -12.22 3.37 5.51
N GLU A 77 -13.33 4.11 5.38
CA GLU A 77 -13.35 5.57 5.24
C GLU A 77 -13.95 6.21 6.51
N PRO A 78 -13.32 7.22 7.15
CA PRO A 78 -11.99 7.79 6.88
C PRO A 78 -10.88 6.92 7.51
N GLY A 79 -10.16 6.15 6.70
CA GLY A 79 -9.27 5.09 7.19
C GLY A 79 -7.91 5.53 7.70
N LEU A 80 -7.54 6.79 7.51
CA LEU A 80 -6.28 7.37 7.93
C LEU A 80 -6.54 8.68 8.66
N THR A 81 -5.90 8.84 9.82
CA THR A 81 -6.00 10.07 10.61
C THR A 81 -5.11 11.16 10.03
N LYS A 82 -5.32 12.42 10.42
CA LYS A 82 -4.41 13.53 10.07
C LYS A 82 -2.96 13.23 10.45
N ARG A 83 -2.75 12.60 11.62
CA ARG A 83 -1.43 12.19 12.10
C ARG A 83 -0.79 11.12 11.20
N ASP A 84 -1.57 10.24 10.58
CA ASP A 84 -1.04 9.26 9.64
C ASP A 84 -0.62 9.91 8.32
N LEU A 85 -1.37 10.91 7.84
CA LEU A 85 -1.04 11.66 6.63
C LEU A 85 0.25 12.48 6.73
N GLU A 86 0.76 12.71 7.94
CA GLU A 86 2.04 13.38 8.19
C GLU A 86 3.24 12.43 8.04
N LYS A 87 3.02 11.10 8.03
CA LYS A 87 4.07 10.07 8.00
C LYS A 87 4.53 9.68 6.58
N GLY A 88 4.03 10.36 5.55
CA GLY A 88 4.39 10.11 4.17
C GLY A 88 3.67 11.07 3.22
N GLN A 89 3.61 10.72 1.93
CA GLN A 89 2.96 11.51 0.91
C GLN A 89 1.53 11.03 0.62
N PRO A 90 0.49 11.85 0.89
CA PRO A 90 -0.87 11.54 0.48
C PRO A 90 -1.02 11.66 -1.05
N VAL A 91 -1.42 10.56 -1.70
CA VAL A 91 -1.62 10.46 -3.15
C VAL A 91 -2.99 9.90 -3.49
N TYR A 92 -3.48 10.19 -4.70
CA TYR A 92 -4.69 9.57 -5.24
C TYR A 92 -4.41 8.89 -6.59
N VAL A 93 -5.16 7.84 -6.90
CA VAL A 93 -5.17 7.24 -8.23
C VAL A 93 -6.22 7.95 -9.08
N LYS A 94 -5.86 8.34 -10.30
CA LYS A 94 -6.79 9.02 -11.22
C LYS A 94 -7.78 8.03 -11.82
N VAL A 95 -8.92 7.88 -11.16
CA VAL A 95 -10.07 7.08 -11.60
C VAL A 95 -11.35 7.92 -11.61
N PRO A 96 -12.40 7.52 -12.36
CA PRO A 96 -13.63 8.32 -12.50
C PRO A 96 -14.43 8.54 -11.20
N GLY A 97 -14.20 7.74 -10.16
CA GLY A 97 -14.89 7.83 -8.88
C GLY A 97 -14.16 7.07 -7.79
N ASP A 98 -14.73 7.03 -6.59
CA ASP A 98 -14.20 6.21 -5.50
C ASP A 98 -14.46 4.72 -5.76
N ILE A 99 -13.39 3.93 -5.74
CA ILE A 99 -13.40 2.47 -5.96
C ILE A 99 -13.06 1.70 -4.68
N GLY A 100 -12.98 2.40 -3.55
CA GLY A 100 -12.58 1.88 -2.26
C GLY A 100 -11.10 1.49 -2.19
N PRO A 101 -10.62 1.11 -0.99
CA PRO A 101 -9.22 0.79 -0.75
C PRO A 101 -8.78 -0.48 -1.50
N LEU A 102 -9.64 -1.49 -1.61
CA LEU A 102 -9.33 -2.72 -2.34
C LEU A 102 -9.19 -2.49 -3.85
N GLY A 103 -10.11 -1.72 -4.45
CA GLY A 103 -10.03 -1.36 -5.87
C GLY A 103 -8.79 -0.51 -6.15
N THR A 104 -8.50 0.45 -5.27
CA THR A 104 -7.31 1.30 -5.36
C THR A 104 -6.03 0.45 -5.28
N MET A 105 -5.94 -0.45 -4.30
CA MET A 105 -4.81 -1.37 -4.16
C MET A 105 -4.62 -2.25 -5.41
N ALA A 106 -5.69 -2.81 -5.96
CA ALA A 106 -5.61 -3.64 -7.16
C ALA A 106 -5.04 -2.87 -8.36
N ILE A 107 -5.52 -1.64 -8.60
CA ILE A 107 -5.02 -0.80 -9.71
C ILE A 107 -3.55 -0.43 -9.48
N VAL A 108 -3.19 0.01 -8.27
CA VAL A 108 -1.81 0.39 -7.95
C VAL A 108 -0.86 -0.78 -8.19
N LEU A 109 -1.17 -1.95 -7.64
CA LEU A 109 -0.34 -3.15 -7.82
C LEU A 109 -0.25 -3.57 -9.29
N TYR A 110 -1.34 -3.48 -10.06
CA TYR A 110 -1.32 -3.78 -11.48
C TYR A 110 -0.44 -2.81 -12.29
N LEU A 111 -0.53 -1.50 -12.01
CA LEU A 111 0.30 -0.50 -12.69
C LEU A 111 1.80 -0.72 -12.40
N LEU A 112 2.14 -1.03 -11.15
CA LEU A 112 3.52 -1.36 -10.77
C LEU A 112 3.99 -2.67 -11.43
N TYR A 113 3.16 -3.71 -11.41
CA TYR A 113 3.46 -4.98 -12.08
C TYR A 113 3.73 -4.77 -13.57
N LYS A 114 2.84 -4.06 -14.28
CA LYS A 114 3.01 -3.73 -15.69
C LYS A 114 4.29 -2.95 -15.95
N GLY A 115 4.58 -1.94 -15.14
CA GLY A 115 5.79 -1.13 -15.28
C GLY A 115 7.08 -1.92 -15.07
N LEU A 116 7.06 -2.90 -14.15
CA LEU A 116 8.18 -3.79 -13.87
C LEU A 116 8.41 -4.81 -15.00
N THR A 117 7.36 -5.40 -15.56
CA THR A 117 7.45 -6.44 -16.61
C THR A 117 7.67 -5.88 -18.02
N SER A 118 7.28 -4.64 -18.31
CA SER A 118 7.39 -4.05 -19.66
C SER A 118 8.83 -3.76 -20.15
N ARG A 119 9.87 -4.21 -19.43
CA ARG A 119 11.28 -4.18 -19.87
C ARG A 119 11.93 -5.57 -20.05
N GLU A 120 11.16 -6.66 -19.97
CA GLU A 120 11.60 -8.00 -20.37
C GLU A 120 11.34 -8.27 -21.86
N SER A 121 11.71 -7.34 -22.74
CA SER A 121 11.80 -7.60 -24.17
C SER A 121 13.26 -7.47 -24.59
N PRO A 122 13.88 -8.53 -25.15
CA PRO A 122 15.29 -8.56 -25.53
C PRO A 122 15.62 -7.55 -26.64
#